data_AF-A0A1X2F3I5-F1
#
_entry.id   AF-A0A1X2F3I5-F1
#
_cell.length_a   1.000
_cell.length_b   1.000
_cell.length_c   1.000
_cell.angle_alpha   90.00
_cell.angle_beta   90.00
_cell.angle_gamma   90.00
#
_symmetry.space_group_name_H-M   'P 1'
#
loop_
_entity.id
_entity.type
_entity.pdbx_description
1 polymer ?
#
loop_
_entity_poly.entity_id
_entity_poly.type
_entity_poly.pdbx_seq_one_letter_code
_entity_poly.pdbx_strand_id
1 'polypeptide(L)'
;MACAGSTEPVFDADRGWRLHTQVAVRPEPFGALLYHFGTRKLSFLKNRTILTVVQSLADHPDVRSACRAAGVNDSDQDPYLHALGVLADSKMLVPKEAS
;
A
#
# COMPACT_ATOMS: atom_id res chain seq x y z
N MET A 1 28.82 1.16 19.69
CA MET A 1 27.35 1.24 19.78
C MET A 1 26.80 1.39 18.37
N ALA A 2 26.39 0.31 17.73
CA ALA A 2 25.87 0.36 16.37
C ALA A 2 24.37 0.69 16.44
N CYS A 3 23.95 1.77 15.77
CA CYS A 3 22.54 2.07 15.56
C CYS A 3 21.94 0.95 14.70
N ALA A 4 20.97 0.22 15.24
CA ALA A 4 20.24 -0.78 14.49
C ALA A 4 19.52 -0.08 13.32
N GLY A 5 20.02 -0.30 12.10
CA GLY A 5 19.27 0.03 10.90
C GLY A 5 18.00 -0.80 10.92
N SER A 6 16.84 -0.15 11.06
CA SER A 6 15.56 -0.81 10.91
C SER A 6 15.51 -1.41 9.50
N THR A 7 15.55 -2.75 9.42
CA THR A 7 15.29 -3.52 8.20
C THR A 7 13.82 -3.32 7.85
N GLU A 8 13.49 -2.18 7.25
CA GLU A 8 12.17 -1.97 6.66
C GLU A 8 12.04 -3.02 5.53
N PRO A 9 10.95 -3.78 5.48
CA PRO A 9 10.76 -4.80 4.47
C PRO A 9 10.72 -4.15 3.09
N VAL A 10 11.60 -4.60 2.19
CA VAL A 10 11.58 -4.21 0.77
C VAL A 10 10.23 -4.60 0.18
N PHE A 11 9.61 -3.71 -0.59
CA PHE A 11 8.34 -3.97 -1.24
C PHE A 11 8.45 -5.17 -2.20
N ASP A 12 7.59 -6.17 -1.99
CA ASP A 12 7.50 -7.39 -2.80
C ASP A 12 6.03 -7.59 -3.21
N ALA A 13 5.77 -7.49 -4.51
CA ALA A 13 4.42 -7.57 -5.08
C ALA A 13 3.83 -8.99 -5.03
N ASP A 14 4.67 -10.00 -4.88
CA ASP A 14 4.26 -11.41 -4.83
C ASP A 14 3.93 -11.86 -3.38
N ARG A 15 3.84 -10.89 -2.45
CA ARG A 15 3.46 -11.09 -1.05
C ARG A 15 2.23 -10.27 -0.67
N GLY A 16 1.56 -10.69 0.40
CA GLY A 16 0.43 -9.97 0.96
C GLY A 16 0.86 -8.70 1.70
N TRP A 17 0.11 -7.62 1.47
CA TRP A 17 0.29 -6.32 2.14
C TRP A 17 -1.01 -5.88 2.77
N ARG A 18 -0.94 -4.89 3.66
CA ARG A 18 -2.10 -4.23 4.25
C ARG A 18 -1.77 -2.80 4.62
N LEU A 19 -2.79 -1.97 4.81
CA LEU A 19 -2.63 -0.66 5.46
C LEU A 19 -2.08 -0.85 6.88
N HIS A 20 -1.15 0.03 7.26
CA HIS A 20 -0.70 0.11 8.64
C HIS A 20 -1.88 0.55 9.53
N THR A 21 -2.00 -0.02 10.74
CA THR A 21 -3.16 0.23 11.63
C THR A 21 -3.28 1.69 12.10
N GLN A 22 -2.16 2.43 12.07
CA GLN A 22 -2.11 3.86 12.35
C GLN A 22 -2.33 4.76 11.12
N VAL A 23 -2.81 4.22 10.00
CA VAL A 23 -3.15 5.00 8.81
C VAL A 23 -4.65 5.24 8.75
N ALA A 24 -5.04 6.50 8.74
CA ALA A 24 -6.40 6.92 8.40
C ALA A 24 -6.53 7.09 6.88
N VAL A 25 -7.64 6.58 6.33
CA VAL A 25 -8.02 6.77 4.93
C VAL A 25 -9.20 7.73 4.87
N ARG A 26 -9.07 8.80 4.10
CA ARG A 26 -10.17 9.72 3.77
C ARG A 26 -10.45 9.67 2.27
N PRO A 27 -11.53 8.98 1.84
CA PRO A 27 -11.93 8.96 0.43
C PRO A 27 -12.30 10.34 -0.08
N GLU A 28 -11.96 10.61 -1.33
CA GLU A 28 -12.25 11.86 -2.05
C GLU A 28 -12.68 11.51 -3.49
N PRO A 29 -13.37 12.41 -4.24
CA PRO A 29 -13.86 12.10 -5.58
C PRO A 29 -12.77 11.65 -6.57
N PHE A 30 -11.54 12.14 -6.37
CA PHE A 30 -10.36 11.81 -7.17
C PHE A 30 -9.57 10.61 -6.65
N GLY A 31 -9.87 10.06 -5.48
CA GLY A 31 -9.04 9.03 -4.84
C GLY A 31 -9.12 9.11 -3.32
N ALA A 32 -8.01 9.40 -2.65
CA ALA A 32 -8.00 9.52 -1.18
C ALA A 32 -6.80 10.28 -0.62
N LEU A 33 -6.96 10.72 0.62
CA LEU A 33 -5.88 11.19 1.51
C LEU A 33 -5.57 10.09 2.52
N LEU A 34 -4.29 9.73 2.65
CA LEU A 34 -3.77 8.80 3.66
C LEU A 34 -2.95 9.56 4.68
N TYR A 35 -3.30 9.45 5.96
CA TYR A 35 -2.56 10.08 7.05
C TYR A 35 -2.06 9.05 8.05
N HIS A 36 -0.75 9.01 8.28
CA HIS A 36 -0.16 8.11 9.27
C HIS A 36 0.05 8.83 10.61
N PHE A 37 -0.63 8.41 11.68
CA PHE A 37 -0.57 9.09 12.98
C PHE A 37 0.82 9.06 13.64
N GLY A 38 1.57 7.94 13.51
CA GLY A 38 2.92 7.82 14.05
C GLY A 38 3.97 8.72 13.35
N THR A 39 4.09 8.66 12.03
CA THR A 39 5.09 9.43 11.27
C THR A 39 4.63 10.83 10.88
N ARG A 40 3.32 11.14 11.02
CA ARG A 40 2.67 12.38 10.58
C ARG A 40 2.78 12.65 9.07
N LYS A 41 3.09 11.63 8.28
CA LYS A 41 3.13 11.73 6.82
C LYS A 41 1.72 11.78 6.24
N LEU A 42 1.57 12.53 5.15
CA LEU A 42 0.35 12.63 4.34
C LEU A 42 0.68 12.17 2.92
N SER A 43 -0.08 11.21 2.39
CA SER A 43 0.04 10.72 1.02
C SER A 43 -1.27 10.87 0.27
N PHE A 44 -1.18 11.11 -1.04
CA PHE A 44 -2.32 11.35 -1.91
C PHE A 44 -2.45 10.22 -2.93
N LEU A 45 -3.61 9.59 -2.95
CA LEU A 45 -4.01 8.65 -3.99
C LEU A 45 -4.77 9.43 -5.07
N LYS A 46 -4.23 9.44 -6.29
CA LYS A 46 -4.69 10.32 -7.39
C LYS A 46 -5.79 9.73 -8.28
N ASN A 47 -6.18 8.48 -8.06
CA ASN A 47 -7.34 7.88 -8.72
C ASN A 47 -8.09 6.97 -7.74
N ARG A 48 -9.33 6.60 -8.09
CA ARG A 48 -10.15 5.70 -7.26
C ARG A 48 -9.68 4.25 -7.34
N THR A 49 -9.06 3.83 -8.45
CA THR A 49 -8.59 2.45 -8.64
C THR A 49 -7.50 2.08 -7.62
N ILE A 50 -6.49 2.93 -7.40
CA ILE A 50 -5.45 2.67 -6.41
C ILE A 50 -6.01 2.69 -4.99
N LEU A 51 -7.04 3.50 -4.71
CA LEU A 51 -7.76 3.44 -3.44
C LEU A 51 -8.41 2.07 -3.25
N THR A 52 -9.11 1.56 -4.27
CA THR A 52 -9.73 0.23 -4.24
C THR A 52 -8.68 -0.87 -4.02
N VAL A 53 -7.53 -0.80 -4.71
CA VAL A 53 -6.42 -1.73 -4.48
C VAL A 53 -5.97 -1.67 -3.03
N VAL A 54 -5.61 -0.49 -2.53
CA VAL A 54 -5.10 -0.31 -1.15
C VAL A 54 -6.08 -0.81 -0.09
N GLN A 55 -7.40 -0.61 -0.28
CA GLN A 55 -8.43 -1.07 0.64
C GLN A 55 -8.63 -2.58 0.63
N SER A 56 -8.42 -3.24 -0.50
CA SER A 56 -8.62 -4.70 -0.67
C SER A 56 -7.35 -5.52 -0.43
N LEU A 57 -6.17 -4.90 -0.32
CA LEU A 57 -4.88 -5.61 -0.15
C LEU A 57 -4.93 -6.71 0.92
N ALA A 58 -5.57 -6.45 2.07
CA ALA A 58 -5.64 -7.40 3.17
C ALA A 58 -6.46 -8.66 2.84
N ASP A 59 -7.36 -8.59 1.87
CA ASP A 59 -8.25 -9.67 1.44
C ASP A 59 -7.60 -10.57 0.38
N HIS A 60 -6.43 -10.19 -0.14
CA HIS A 60 -5.74 -10.90 -1.20
C HIS A 60 -4.42 -11.53 -0.72
N PRO A 61 -3.96 -12.61 -1.36
CA PRO A 61 -2.70 -13.27 -1.01
C PRO A 61 -1.46 -12.44 -1.42
N ASP A 62 -1.59 -11.64 -2.47
CA ASP A 62 -0.51 -10.82 -3.04
C ASP A 62 -1.05 -9.55 -3.71
N VAL A 63 -0.16 -8.61 -4.00
CA VAL A 63 -0.51 -7.30 -4.57
C VAL A 63 -1.09 -7.44 -5.98
N ARG A 64 -0.54 -8.34 -6.80
CA ARG A 64 -0.99 -8.52 -8.20
C ARG A 64 -2.42 -9.03 -8.24
N SER A 65 -2.77 -9.93 -7.33
CA SER A 65 -4.12 -10.46 -7.14
C SER A 65 -5.10 -9.36 -6.72
N ALA A 66 -4.70 -8.44 -5.84
CA ALA A 66 -5.51 -7.27 -5.49
C ALA A 66 -5.69 -6.30 -6.67
N CYS A 67 -4.63 -6.05 -7.45
CA CYS A 67 -4.71 -5.25 -8.66
C CYS A 67 -5.71 -5.82 -9.66
N ARG A 68 -5.65 -7.12 -9.95
CA ARG A 68 -6.61 -7.81 -10.83
C ARG A 68 -8.04 -7.72 -10.31
N ALA A 69 -8.25 -7.94 -9.01
CA ALA A 69 -9.57 -7.83 -8.39
C ALA A 69 -10.15 -6.39 -8.49
N ALA A 70 -9.29 -5.37 -8.49
CA ALA A 70 -9.67 -3.98 -8.72
C ALA A 70 -9.83 -3.61 -10.21
N GLY A 71 -9.71 -4.57 -11.14
CA GLY A 71 -9.87 -4.37 -12.58
C GLY A 71 -8.61 -3.86 -13.31
N VAL A 72 -7.43 -3.99 -12.71
CA VAL A 72 -6.15 -3.64 -13.35
C VAL A 72 -5.56 -4.88 -14.02
N ASN A 73 -5.46 -4.85 -15.35
CA ASN A 73 -4.83 -5.94 -16.11
C ASN A 73 -3.34 -6.05 -15.78
N ASP A 74 -2.75 -7.24 -15.93
CA ASP A 74 -1.34 -7.48 -15.61
C ASP A 74 -0.39 -6.55 -16.40
N SER A 75 -0.72 -6.19 -17.65
CA SER A 75 0.05 -5.23 -18.45
C SER A 75 0.03 -3.80 -17.93
N ASP A 76 -0.97 -3.46 -17.11
CA ASP A 76 -1.24 -2.10 -16.62
C ASP A 76 -0.85 -1.94 -15.14
N GLN A 77 -0.26 -2.96 -14.52
CA GLN A 77 0.02 -2.97 -13.08
C GLN A 77 1.23 -2.14 -12.67
N ASP A 78 2.22 -1.94 -13.55
CA ASP A 78 3.50 -1.30 -13.19
C ASP A 78 3.34 0.05 -12.45
N PRO A 79 2.47 0.99 -12.89
CA PRO A 79 2.25 2.25 -12.17
C PRO A 79 1.68 2.05 -10.76
N TYR A 80 0.83 1.03 -10.57
CA TYR A 80 0.24 0.69 -9.28
C TYR A 80 1.28 0.06 -8.36
N LEU A 81 2.09 -0.88 -8.88
CA LEU A 81 3.17 -1.50 -8.10
C LEU A 81 4.20 -0.46 -7.64
N HIS A 82 4.58 0.47 -8.51
CA HIS A 82 5.46 1.58 -8.13
C HIS A 82 4.84 2.45 -7.04
N ALA A 83 3.56 2.84 -7.19
CA ALA A 83 2.88 3.66 -6.19
C ALA A 83 2.75 2.94 -4.83
N LEU A 84 2.46 1.65 -4.83
CA LEU A 84 2.39 0.83 -3.62
C LEU A 84 3.76 0.66 -2.95
N GLY A 85 4.84 0.55 -3.73
CA GLY A 85 6.21 0.60 -3.22
C GLY A 85 6.50 1.90 -2.47
N VAL A 86 6.13 3.06 -3.03
CA VAL A 86 6.27 4.36 -2.35
C VAL A 86 5.43 4.43 -1.06
N LEU A 87 4.24 3.81 -1.04
CA LEU A 87 3.43 3.71 0.17
C LEU A 87 4.07 2.81 1.23
N ALA A 88 4.71 1.70 0.84
CA ALA A 88 5.48 0.85 1.74
C ALA A 88 6.68 1.61 2.33
N ASP A 89 7.48 2.29 1.51
CA ASP A 89 8.63 3.10 1.95
C ASP A 89 8.24 4.26 2.89
N SER A 90 7.00 4.74 2.78
CA SER A 90 6.45 5.77 3.66
C SER A 90 5.74 5.23 4.91
N LYS A 91 5.79 3.91 5.15
CA LYS A 91 5.11 3.17 6.22
C LYS A 91 3.58 3.19 6.16
N MET A 92 3.01 3.62 5.03
CA MET A 92 1.57 3.59 4.83
C MET A 92 1.06 2.14 4.70
N LEU A 93 1.88 1.28 4.09
CA LEU A 93 1.64 -0.14 3.98
C LEU A 93 2.64 -0.93 4.80
N VAL A 94 2.22 -2.10 5.27
CA VAL A 94 3.08 -3.11 5.91
C VAL A 94 2.81 -4.48 5.32
N PRO A 95 3.79 -5.41 5.38
CA PRO A 95 3.52 -6.79 5.06
C PRO A 95 2.36 -7.33 5.89
N LYS A 96 1.51 -8.13 5.26
CA LYS A 96 0.55 -8.96 6.00
C LYS A 96 1.36 -9.98 6.80
N GLU A 97 1.10 -10.08 8.10
CA GLU A 97 1.73 -11.13 8.91
C GLU A 97 1.32 -12.48 8.31
N ALA A 98 2.32 -13.37 8.12
CA ALA A 98 2.01 -14.75 7.77
C ALA A 98 1.25 -15.34 8.95
N SER A 99 -0.04 -15.61 8.74
CA SER A 99 -0.85 -16.37 9.70
C SER A 99 -0.37 -17.81 9.79
#